data_AF-A0A2V7RXS4-F1
#
_entry.id   AF-A0A2V7RXS4-F1
#
_cell.length_a   1.000
_cell.length_b   1.000
_cell.length_c   1.000
_cell.angle_alpha   90.00
_cell.angle_beta   90.00
_cell.angle_gamma   90.00
#
_symmetry.space_group_name_H-M   'P 1'
#
loop_
_entity.id
_entity.type
_entity.pdbx_description
1 polymer ?
#
loop_
_entity_poly.entity_id
_entity_poly.type
_entity_poly.pdbx_seq_one_letter_code
_entity_poly.pdbx_strand_id
1 'polypeptide(L)'
;MGTGVAVDASNNVVVTGAFNGSVNFGGGTYTSVNNDVFVAKYVGSTGAYMWAKHVTGPGWENATGVAVDSTGNIAVTGNFDNAIDFGGGALSTVGSGDIFVAKLSGASGAQLWARRFGGSTNDSGNAVAIDGSGNVLTTGSFGATVDFGGGPLTSAGGADIFVVDLT
;
A
#
# COMPACT_ATOMS: atom_id res chain seq x y z
N MET A 1 3.28 -13.53 3.06
CA MET A 1 2.81 -13.82 1.68
C MET A 1 3.13 -12.61 0.81
N GLY A 2 3.79 -12.81 -0.33
CA GLY A 2 3.98 -11.74 -1.33
C GLY A 2 2.77 -11.66 -2.25
N THR A 3 2.29 -10.46 -2.52
CA THR A 3 1.04 -10.20 -3.27
C THR A 3 1.25 -9.30 -4.47
N GLY A 4 2.30 -8.47 -4.47
CA GLY A 4 2.63 -7.59 -5.58
C GLY A 4 4.12 -7.58 -5.90
N VAL A 5 4.45 -7.40 -7.17
CA VAL A 5 5.81 -7.23 -7.67
C VAL A 5 5.84 -6.16 -8.77
N ALA A 6 6.87 -5.33 -8.77
CA ALA A 6 7.14 -4.34 -9.80
C ALA A 6 8.65 -4.21 -10.04
N VAL A 7 9.04 -3.69 -11.20
CA VAL A 7 10.45 -3.51 -11.58
C VAL A 7 10.67 -2.05 -11.95
N ASP A 8 11.71 -1.43 -11.40
CA ASP A 8 12.08 -0.05 -11.72
C ASP A 8 12.95 0.04 -13.00
N ALA A 9 13.16 1.26 -13.50
CA ALA A 9 13.94 1.49 -14.72
C ALA A 9 15.42 1.05 -14.62
N SER A 10 15.92 0.86 -13.40
CA SER A 10 17.27 0.36 -13.12
C SER A 10 17.31 -1.16 -12.93
N ASN A 11 16.22 -1.86 -13.26
CA ASN A 11 16.05 -3.30 -13.07
C ASN A 11 16.13 -3.73 -11.59
N ASN A 12 15.74 -2.87 -10.65
CA ASN A 12 15.52 -3.30 -9.26
C ASN A 12 14.09 -3.80 -9.11
N VAL A 13 13.93 -4.88 -8.36
CA VAL A 13 12.63 -5.50 -8.08
C VAL A 13 12.10 -4.97 -6.76
N VAL A 14 10.84 -4.55 -6.75
CA VAL A 14 10.08 -4.18 -5.55
C VAL A 14 9.00 -5.22 -5.34
N VAL A 15 8.90 -5.75 -4.12
CA VAL A 15 7.85 -6.70 -3.72
C VAL A 15 7.09 -6.16 -2.52
N THR A 16 5.80 -6.48 -2.45
CA THR A 16 4.94 -6.14 -1.30
C THR A 16 4.07 -7.32 -0.88
N GLY A 17 3.48 -7.20 0.30
CA GLY A 17 2.49 -8.12 0.82
C GLY A 17 2.35 -7.98 2.33
N ALA A 18 1.89 -9.03 2.99
CA ALA A 18 1.76 -9.09 4.44
C ALA A 18 2.58 -10.24 5.04
N PHE A 19 2.96 -10.13 6.31
CA PHE A 19 3.58 -11.23 7.05
C PHE A 19 3.08 -11.28 8.49
N ASN A 20 3.03 -12.49 9.06
CA ASN A 20 2.73 -12.73 10.47
C ASN A 20 3.93 -13.42 11.11
N GLY A 21 4.27 -13.01 12.33
CA GLY A 21 5.47 -13.49 13.03
C GLY A 21 6.74 -12.79 12.54
N SER A 22 7.83 -13.53 12.41
CA SER A 22 9.14 -12.97 12.06
C SER A 22 9.56 -13.30 10.63
N VAL A 23 10.16 -12.32 9.95
CA VAL A 23 10.69 -12.45 8.59
C VAL A 23 12.03 -11.72 8.48
N ASN A 24 12.96 -12.25 7.69
CA ASN A 24 14.19 -11.56 7.33
C ASN A 24 14.26 -11.40 5.81
N PHE A 25 14.20 -10.15 5.35
CA PHE A 25 14.26 -9.80 3.93
C PHE A 25 15.69 -9.69 3.38
N GLY A 26 16.70 -9.80 4.25
CA GLY A 26 18.14 -9.70 3.95
C GLY A 26 18.89 -8.70 4.84
N GLY A 27 18.20 -7.68 5.38
CA GLY A 27 18.78 -6.63 6.22
C GLY A 27 18.63 -6.82 7.73
N GLY A 28 18.07 -7.95 8.16
CA GLY A 28 17.73 -8.21 9.56
C GLY A 28 16.30 -8.69 9.74
N THR A 29 15.96 -9.08 10.96
CA THR A 29 14.65 -9.63 11.30
C THR A 29 13.65 -8.52 11.62
N TYR A 30 12.52 -8.54 10.92
CA TYR A 30 11.31 -7.82 11.30
C TYR A 30 10.37 -8.77 12.03
N THR A 31 9.65 -8.26 13.02
CA THR A 31 8.65 -9.02 13.77
C THR A 31 7.34 -8.26 13.71
N SER A 32 6.28 -9.01 13.42
CA SER A 32 4.90 -8.56 13.44
C SER A 32 4.13 -9.23 14.58
N VAL A 33 3.17 -8.51 15.15
CA VAL A 33 2.26 -9.02 16.19
C VAL A 33 0.97 -9.60 15.57
N ASN A 34 0.64 -9.18 14.35
CA ASN A 34 -0.58 -9.46 13.58
C ASN A 34 -0.15 -9.71 12.10
N ASN A 35 -0.96 -9.35 11.11
CA ASN A 35 -0.49 -9.28 9.72
C ASN A 35 0.00 -7.86 9.47
N ASP A 36 1.31 -7.67 9.25
CA ASP A 36 1.87 -6.36 8.90
C ASP A 36 2.22 -6.29 7.41
N VAL A 37 2.08 -5.10 6.83
CA VAL A 37 2.52 -4.80 5.47
C VAL A 37 4.04 -4.80 5.40
N PHE A 38 4.60 -5.32 4.30
CA PHE A 38 5.99 -5.09 3.93
C PHE A 38 6.13 -4.52 2.52
N VAL A 39 7.18 -3.75 2.30
CA VAL A 39 7.73 -3.41 1.00
C VAL A 39 9.22 -3.69 1.04
N ALA A 40 9.72 -4.51 0.12
CA ALA A 40 11.14 -4.83 0.03
C ALA A 40 11.66 -4.61 -1.39
N LYS A 41 12.90 -4.12 -1.50
CA LYS A 41 13.56 -3.80 -2.75
C LYS A 41 14.88 -4.56 -2.87
N TYR A 42 15.12 -5.09 -4.07
CA TYR A 42 16.25 -5.93 -4.40
C TYR A 42 16.86 -5.51 -5.74
N VAL A 43 18.16 -5.73 -5.91
CA VAL A 43 18.82 -5.64 -7.21
C VAL A 43 18.29 -6.78 -8.09
N GLY A 44 17.64 -6.50 -9.22
CA GLY A 44 16.95 -7.54 -9.98
C GLY A 44 17.86 -8.52 -10.70
N SER A 45 19.10 -8.14 -11.01
CA SER A 45 20.07 -9.04 -11.64
C SER A 45 20.70 -10.06 -10.68
N THR A 46 20.77 -9.74 -9.39
CA THR A 46 21.46 -10.57 -8.38
C THR A 46 20.56 -11.05 -7.26
N GLY A 47 19.37 -10.47 -7.09
CA GLY A 47 18.53 -10.66 -5.92
C GLY A 47 19.13 -10.04 -4.64
N ALA A 48 20.19 -9.25 -4.74
CA ALA A 48 20.84 -8.65 -3.57
C ALA A 48 19.87 -7.68 -2.87
N TYR A 49 19.76 -7.84 -1.55
CA TYR A 49 18.97 -6.95 -0.70
C TYR A 49 19.45 -5.50 -0.82
N MET A 50 18.50 -4.58 -1.02
CA MET A 50 18.76 -3.14 -0.96
C MET A 50 18.19 -2.55 0.32
N TRP A 51 16.88 -2.69 0.51
CA TRP A 51 16.18 -2.25 1.71
C TRP A 51 14.85 -2.98 1.87
N ALA A 52 14.32 -3.01 3.09
CA ALA A 52 12.95 -3.38 3.37
C ALA A 52 12.34 -2.42 4.39
N LYS A 53 11.01 -2.30 4.34
CA LYS A 53 10.19 -1.54 5.27
C LYS A 53 9.02 -2.44 5.67
N HIS A 54 8.83 -2.67 6.95
CA HIS A 54 7.52 -3.11 7.46
C HIS A 54 6.73 -1.90 7.94
N VAL A 55 5.42 -1.95 7.75
CA VAL A 55 4.49 -0.90 8.14
C VAL A 55 3.52 -1.57 9.10
N THR A 56 3.50 -1.07 10.32
CA THR A 56 2.84 -1.76 11.43
C THR A 56 1.66 -0.97 11.96
N GLY A 57 0.60 -1.67 12.34
CA GLY A 57 -0.55 -1.12 13.03
C GLY A 57 -0.98 -1.99 14.21
N PRO A 58 -1.92 -1.52 15.06
CA PRO A 58 -2.56 -2.38 16.04
C PRO A 58 -3.60 -3.34 15.42
N GLY A 59 -3.86 -3.25 14.10
CA GLY A 59 -4.93 -3.95 13.39
C GLY A 59 -4.45 -5.10 12.53
N TRP A 60 -5.08 -5.34 11.39
CA TRP A 60 -4.61 -6.25 10.36
C TRP A 60 -4.31 -5.41 9.14
N GLU A 61 -3.09 -5.52 8.61
CA GLU A 61 -2.64 -4.74 7.46
C GLU A 61 -2.26 -5.68 6.31
N ASN A 62 -2.76 -5.38 5.11
CA ASN A 62 -2.44 -6.17 3.94
C ASN A 62 -2.22 -5.30 2.72
N ALA A 63 -1.06 -5.45 2.07
CA ALA A 63 -0.78 -4.85 0.78
C ALA A 63 -1.19 -5.80 -0.33
N THR A 64 -1.79 -5.27 -1.38
CA THR A 64 -2.37 -6.05 -2.49
C THR A 64 -1.75 -5.66 -3.83
N GLY A 65 -1.23 -4.44 -3.96
CA GLY A 65 -0.64 -3.95 -5.20
C GLY A 65 0.57 -3.05 -4.96
N VAL A 66 1.51 -3.08 -5.89
CA VAL A 66 2.68 -2.19 -5.93
C VAL A 66 2.97 -1.76 -7.37
N ALA A 67 3.38 -0.52 -7.55
CA ALA A 67 3.84 0.04 -8.82
C ALA A 67 5.05 0.95 -8.59
N VAL A 68 5.85 1.18 -9.64
CA VAL A 68 7.02 2.06 -9.59
C VAL A 68 6.98 3.07 -10.73
N ASP A 69 7.31 4.33 -10.45
CA ASP A 69 7.38 5.39 -11.46
C ASP A 69 8.76 5.46 -12.13
N SER A 70 8.88 6.27 -13.18
CA SER A 70 10.14 6.44 -13.94
C SER A 70 11.28 7.02 -13.12
N THR A 71 10.99 7.66 -11.98
CA THR A 71 11.98 8.18 -11.03
C THR A 71 12.32 7.18 -9.92
N GLY A 72 11.67 6.02 -9.92
CA GLY A 72 11.86 4.94 -8.95
C GLY A 72 10.98 5.03 -7.71
N ASN A 73 10.08 6.02 -7.58
CA ASN A 73 9.16 6.07 -6.44
C ASN A 73 8.14 4.95 -6.54
N ILE A 74 7.71 4.48 -5.38
CA ILE A 74 6.87 3.30 -5.25
C ILE A 74 5.48 3.74 -4.80
N ALA A 75 4.44 3.25 -5.45
CA ALA A 75 3.07 3.32 -4.94
C ALA A 75 2.66 1.94 -4.42
N VAL A 76 2.03 1.89 -3.27
CA VAL A 76 1.51 0.67 -2.65
C VAL A 76 0.06 0.91 -2.22
N THR A 77 -0.80 -0.09 -2.39
CA THR A 77 -2.19 -0.05 -1.93
C THR A 77 -2.56 -1.35 -1.23
N GLY A 78 -3.66 -1.29 -0.47
CA GLY A 78 -4.17 -2.41 0.28
C GLY A 78 -5.26 -1.97 1.25
N ASN A 79 -5.47 -2.77 2.29
CA ASN A 79 -6.42 -2.50 3.36
C ASN A 79 -5.73 -2.56 4.73
N PHE A 80 -6.29 -1.86 5.70
CA PHE A 80 -5.83 -1.90 7.08
C PHE A 80 -6.99 -1.71 8.06
N ASP A 81 -6.82 -2.24 9.28
CA ASP A 81 -7.77 -2.06 10.38
C ASP A 81 -7.17 -1.14 11.46
N ASN A 82 -8.01 -0.44 12.22
CA ASN A 82 -7.64 0.49 13.29
C ASN A 82 -6.76 1.68 12.84
N ALA A 83 -5.46 1.46 12.65
CA ALA A 83 -4.50 2.50 12.30
C ALA A 83 -3.27 1.95 11.57
N ILE A 84 -2.69 2.73 10.66
CA ILE A 84 -1.44 2.41 9.97
C ILE A 84 -0.55 3.65 9.85
N ASP A 85 0.77 3.50 9.96
CA ASP A 85 1.73 4.62 9.84
C ASP A 85 2.93 4.26 8.95
N PHE A 86 3.07 4.96 7.83
CA PHE A 86 4.17 4.79 6.88
C PHE A 86 5.42 5.63 7.23
N GLY A 87 5.39 6.37 8.34
CA GLY A 87 6.44 7.23 8.88
C GLY A 87 6.13 8.72 8.85
N GLY A 88 4.94 9.12 8.38
CA GLY A 88 4.47 10.51 8.33
C GLY A 88 3.29 10.80 9.25
N GLY A 89 2.92 9.86 10.13
CA GLY A 89 1.80 9.97 11.06
C GLY A 89 0.70 8.96 10.75
N ALA A 90 0.01 8.53 11.81
CA ALA A 90 -1.01 7.50 11.73
C ALA A 90 -2.23 7.93 10.91
N LEU A 91 -2.67 7.05 10.00
CA LEU A 91 -3.98 7.07 9.38
C LEU A 91 -4.89 6.14 10.16
N SER A 92 -6.05 6.61 10.62
CA SER A 92 -7.06 5.78 11.28
C SER A 92 -8.16 5.39 10.32
N THR A 93 -8.72 4.19 10.48
CA THR A 93 -9.93 3.78 9.77
C THR A 93 -11.13 4.57 10.27
N VAL A 94 -12.14 4.73 9.41
CA VAL A 94 -13.47 5.19 9.81
C VAL A 94 -14.33 3.99 10.22
N GLY A 95 -14.24 2.89 9.46
CA GLY A 95 -14.95 1.63 9.69
C GLY A 95 -14.05 0.53 10.23
N SER A 96 -14.47 -0.72 9.98
CA SER A 96 -13.75 -1.91 10.41
C SER A 96 -12.44 -2.14 9.66
N GLY A 97 -12.36 -1.76 8.38
CA GLY A 97 -11.13 -1.81 7.58
C GLY A 97 -11.22 -0.89 6.37
N ASP A 98 -10.23 -0.03 6.17
CA ASP A 98 -10.21 0.98 5.12
C ASP A 98 -9.06 0.76 4.13
N ILE A 99 -9.17 1.40 2.97
CA ILE A 99 -8.13 1.41 1.94
C ILE A 99 -6.99 2.32 2.36
N PHE A 100 -5.74 1.87 2.21
CA PHE A 100 -4.60 2.77 2.16
C PHE A 100 -4.06 2.88 0.72
N VAL A 101 -3.53 4.07 0.41
CA VAL A 101 -2.63 4.28 -0.73
C VAL A 101 -1.45 5.10 -0.22
N ALA A 102 -0.23 4.61 -0.43
CA ALA A 102 0.98 5.32 -0.03
C ALA A 102 1.95 5.42 -1.20
N LYS A 103 2.60 6.58 -1.32
CA LYS A 103 3.75 6.79 -2.20
C LYS A 103 5.01 6.90 -1.36
N LEU A 104 6.02 6.11 -1.71
CA LEU A 104 7.28 5.96 -0.98
C LEU A 104 8.46 6.31 -1.89
N SER A 105 9.52 6.84 -1.30
CA SER A 105 10.80 7.06 -1.97
C SER A 105 11.41 5.72 -2.35
N GLY A 106 11.77 5.56 -3.62
CA GLY A 106 12.45 4.35 -4.12
C GLY A 106 13.84 4.11 -3.54
N ALA A 107 14.49 5.17 -3.06
CA ALA A 107 15.85 5.13 -2.55
C ALA A 107 15.91 4.63 -1.10
N SER A 108 14.91 4.98 -0.29
CA SER A 108 14.94 4.75 1.16
C SER A 108 13.68 4.11 1.75
N GLY A 109 12.59 3.98 0.98
CA GLY A 109 11.29 3.59 1.50
C GLY A 109 10.65 4.65 2.42
N ALA A 110 11.20 5.87 2.47
CA ALA A 110 10.59 6.97 3.21
C ALA A 110 9.23 7.36 2.62
N GLN A 111 8.26 7.67 3.47
CA GLN A 111 6.95 8.15 3.01
C GLN A 111 7.11 9.48 2.27
N LEU A 112 6.58 9.56 1.05
CA LEU A 112 6.35 10.83 0.35
C LEU A 112 4.95 11.36 0.69
N TRP A 113 3.95 10.49 0.65
CA TRP A 113 2.61 10.74 1.18
C TRP A 113 1.87 9.42 1.44
N ALA A 114 0.84 9.47 2.28
CA ALA A 114 -0.10 8.37 2.47
C ALA A 114 -1.51 8.95 2.61
N ARG A 115 -2.51 8.27 2.02
CA ARG A 115 -3.93 8.64 2.05
C ARG A 115 -4.75 7.41 2.44
N ARG A 116 -5.82 7.63 3.22
CA ARG A 116 -6.82 6.61 3.57
C ARG A 116 -8.14 6.95 2.91
N PHE A 117 -8.78 5.93 2.34
CA PHE A 117 -10.12 6.01 1.76
C PHE A 117 -10.99 4.91 2.35
N GLY A 118 -12.24 5.23 2.62
CA GLY A 118 -13.19 4.27 3.15
C GLY A 118 -14.32 4.94 3.92
N GLY A 119 -15.33 4.14 4.21
CA GLY A 119 -16.55 4.52 4.92
C GLY A 119 -16.71 3.76 6.23
N SER A 120 -17.95 3.51 6.62
CA SER A 120 -18.27 2.78 7.86
C SER A 120 -18.18 1.25 7.73
N THR A 121 -17.77 0.73 6.57
CA THR A 121 -17.74 -0.70 6.24
C THR A 121 -16.34 -1.14 5.83
N ASN A 122 -16.16 -2.43 5.50
CA ASN A 122 -14.89 -2.91 4.96
C ASN A 122 -14.71 -2.46 3.52
N ASP A 123 -13.58 -1.81 3.26
CA ASP A 123 -13.15 -1.35 1.95
C ASP A 123 -11.79 -1.97 1.60
N SER A 124 -11.47 -2.07 0.32
CA SER A 124 -10.25 -2.78 -0.11
C SER A 124 -9.64 -2.16 -1.35
N GLY A 125 -8.36 -1.77 -1.25
CA GLY A 125 -7.52 -1.46 -2.40
C GLY A 125 -7.04 -2.78 -3.01
N ASN A 126 -7.18 -2.96 -4.32
CA ASN A 126 -6.88 -4.21 -5.02
C ASN A 126 -5.67 -4.10 -5.95
N ALA A 127 -5.52 -2.98 -6.63
CA ALA A 127 -4.41 -2.76 -7.56
C ALA A 127 -4.05 -1.28 -7.64
N VAL A 128 -2.78 -1.00 -7.93
CA VAL A 128 -2.24 0.35 -8.08
C VAL A 128 -1.39 0.45 -9.34
N ALA A 129 -1.45 1.58 -10.01
CA ALA A 129 -0.61 1.94 -11.15
C ALA A 129 -0.09 3.37 -10.96
N ILE A 130 0.99 3.71 -11.67
CA ILE A 130 1.47 5.09 -11.75
C ILE A 130 1.54 5.47 -13.22
N ASP A 131 0.95 6.61 -13.58
CA ASP A 131 0.98 7.10 -14.96
C ASP A 131 2.33 7.77 -15.31
N GLY A 132 2.48 8.18 -16.57
CA GLY A 132 3.69 8.86 -17.04
C GLY A 132 3.93 10.25 -16.43
N SER A 133 2.92 10.84 -15.79
CA SER A 133 3.00 12.11 -15.07
C SER A 133 3.33 11.92 -13.58
N GLY A 134 3.33 10.68 -13.09
CA GLY A 134 3.60 10.34 -11.70
C GLY A 134 2.36 10.28 -10.81
N ASN A 135 1.15 10.39 -11.38
CA ASN A 135 -0.11 10.28 -10.65
C ASN A 135 -0.37 8.82 -10.29
N VAL A 136 -0.93 8.60 -9.10
CA VAL A 136 -1.18 7.25 -8.58
C VAL A 136 -2.62 6.88 -8.83
N LEU A 137 -2.86 5.86 -9.65
CA LEU A 137 -4.18 5.31 -9.89
C LEU A 137 -4.37 4.08 -8.99
N THR A 138 -5.52 3.96 -8.34
CA THR A 138 -5.87 2.76 -7.58
C THR A 138 -7.28 2.29 -7.90
N THR A 139 -7.48 0.99 -7.80
CA THR A 139 -8.76 0.32 -7.98
C THR A 139 -9.08 -0.53 -6.77
N GLY A 140 -10.35 -0.81 -6.56
CA GLY A 140 -10.76 -1.60 -5.41
C GLY A 140 -12.27 -1.70 -5.29
N SER A 141 -12.71 -1.98 -4.07
CA SER A 141 -14.12 -2.01 -3.70
C SER A 141 -14.37 -1.20 -2.44
N PHE A 142 -15.54 -0.56 -2.37
CA PHE A 142 -15.99 0.17 -1.18
C PHE A 142 -17.46 -0.13 -0.89
N GLY A 143 -17.86 -0.04 0.38
CA GLY A 143 -19.25 -0.07 0.82
C GLY A 143 -19.68 1.24 1.47
N ALA A 144 -20.99 1.39 1.68
CA ALA A 144 -21.58 2.59 2.27
C ALA A 144 -21.16 3.86 1.50
N THR A 145 -20.67 4.90 2.19
CA THR A 145 -20.27 6.17 1.58
C THR A 145 -18.78 6.42 1.75
N VAL A 146 -18.10 6.75 0.66
CA VAL A 146 -16.68 7.13 0.60
C VAL A 146 -16.51 8.45 -0.14
N ASP A 147 -15.49 9.22 0.22
CA ASP A 147 -15.05 10.39 -0.54
C ASP A 147 -13.58 10.22 -0.96
N PHE A 148 -13.34 10.18 -2.26
CA PHE A 148 -12.01 10.07 -2.85
C PHE A 148 -11.36 11.43 -3.17
N GLY A 149 -11.98 12.54 -2.76
CA GLY A 149 -11.56 13.93 -3.02
C GLY A 149 -12.44 14.67 -4.03
N GLY A 150 -13.47 14.02 -4.57
CA GLY A 150 -14.45 14.59 -5.52
C GLY A 150 -15.84 14.79 -4.95
N GLY A 151 -16.04 14.50 -3.65
CA GLY A 151 -17.34 14.47 -2.99
C GLY A 151 -17.81 13.03 -2.69
N PRO A 152 -18.87 12.89 -1.87
CA PRO A 152 -19.32 11.59 -1.40
C PRO A 152 -19.93 10.74 -2.52
N LEU A 153 -19.52 9.47 -2.57
CA LEU A 153 -20.08 8.41 -3.41
C LEU A 153 -20.67 7.33 -2.51
N THR A 154 -21.90 6.89 -2.77
CA THR A 154 -22.59 5.87 -1.99
C THR A 154 -22.79 4.60 -2.82
N SER A 155 -22.44 3.44 -2.26
CA SER A 155 -22.61 2.16 -2.94
C SER A 155 -24.08 1.75 -3.08
N ALA A 156 -24.44 1.11 -4.18
CA ALA A 156 -25.78 0.60 -4.45
C ALA A 156 -25.98 -0.79 -3.79
N GLY A 157 -26.13 -0.80 -2.47
CA GLY A 157 -26.37 -2.03 -1.69
C GLY A 157 -25.12 -2.54 -0.99
N GLY A 158 -24.49 -3.58 -1.54
CA GLY A 158 -23.25 -4.15 -1.01
C GLY A 158 -22.02 -3.30 -1.34
N ALA A 159 -20.90 -3.96 -1.63
CA ALA A 159 -19.70 -3.28 -2.11
C ALA A 159 -19.82 -2.96 -3.61
N ASP A 160 -19.45 -1.74 -4.00
CA ASP A 160 -19.26 -1.32 -5.39
C ASP A 160 -17.76 -1.20 -5.71
N ILE A 161 -17.42 -1.24 -7.00
CA ILE A 161 -16.05 -1.02 -7.47
C ILE A 161 -15.71 0.47 -7.58
N PHE A 162 -14.42 0.80 -7.50
CA PHE A 162 -13.93 2.14 -7.84
C PHE A 162 -12.67 2.08 -8.70
N VAL A 163 -12.46 3.19 -9.43
CA VAL A 163 -11.17 3.59 -10.00
C VAL A 163 -10.99 5.06 -9.63
N VAL A 164 -9.85 5.40 -9.02
CA VAL A 164 -9.52 6.79 -8.68
C VAL A 164 -8.11 7.12 -9.17
N ASP A 165 -7.96 8.33 -9.68
CA ASP A 165 -6.68 8.95 -9.99
C ASP A 165 -6.32 9.96 -8.88
N LEU A 166 -5.15 9.78 -8.27
CA LEU A 166 -4.62 10.59 -7.19
C LEU A 166 -3.54 11.51 -7.74
N THR A 167 -3.98 12.71 -8.13
CA THR A 167 -3.13 13.84 -8.46
C THR A 167 -2.62 14.57 -7.21
#